data_AF-A0A924ICA0-F1
#
_entry.id   AF-A0A924ICA0-F1
#
_cell.length_a   1.000
_cell.length_b   1.000
_cell.length_c   1.000
_cell.angle_alpha   90.00
_cell.angle_beta   90.00
_cell.angle_gamma   90.00
#
_symmetry.space_group_name_H-M   'P 1'
#
loop_
_entity.id
_entity.type
_entity.pdbx_description
1 polymer ?
#
loop_
_entity_poly.entity_id
_entity_poly.type
_entity_poly.pdbx_seq_one_letter_code
_entity_poly.pdbx_strand_id
1 'polypeptide(L)'
;MPQDSGVAVIETPYDGQLGQLGNKLGQTYAAYGGGGGAGGVRYRSVNAASQFALETKVSKSAPKSAAADRAVNKVLNGNAYSNDLYQSFENGSVTLDKVKSDDLPDNLKKLSPEARKQKVALSLQERKKIRTEITALAKKRDAYLVSTRKKQSKGKQQASFDQAVANALKLQMAQRGIK
;
A
#
# COMPACT_ATOMS: atom_id res chain seq x y z
N MET A 1 -23.70 3.50 -22.83
CA MET A 1 -23.87 2.06 -22.55
C MET A 1 -23.44 1.82 -21.10
N PRO A 2 -24.35 1.63 -20.14
CA PRO A 2 -23.95 1.26 -18.79
C PRO A 2 -23.61 -0.23 -18.78
N GLN A 3 -22.36 -0.57 -18.46
CA GLN A 3 -22.01 -1.94 -18.09
C GLN A 3 -22.48 -2.17 -16.66
N ASP A 4 -23.74 -2.56 -16.51
CA ASP A 4 -24.29 -3.06 -15.26
C ASP A 4 -23.84 -4.53 -15.09
N SER A 5 -22.59 -4.72 -14.69
CA SER A 5 -22.16 -6.00 -14.15
C SER A 5 -22.75 -6.09 -12.74
N GLY A 6 -24.00 -6.55 -12.64
CA GLY A 6 -24.80 -6.68 -11.42
C GLY A 6 -24.27 -7.66 -10.36
N VAL A 7 -22.95 -7.67 -10.14
CA VAL A 7 -22.34 -8.32 -8.99
C VAL A 7 -22.55 -7.40 -7.80
N ALA A 8 -23.56 -7.70 -6.98
CA ALA A 8 -23.74 -7.03 -5.71
C ALA A 8 -22.42 -7.02 -4.93
N VAL A 9 -21.90 -5.82 -4.64
CA VAL A 9 -20.69 -5.63 -3.87
C VAL A 9 -20.97 -6.11 -2.44
N ILE A 10 -20.37 -7.24 -2.06
CA ILE A 10 -20.49 -7.77 -0.70
C ILE A 10 -19.51 -7.01 0.18
N GLU A 11 -20.00 -6.04 0.95
CA GLU A 11 -19.19 -5.42 2.01
C GLU A 11 -18.87 -6.47 3.08
N THR A 12 -17.64 -6.40 3.61
CA THR A 12 -17.20 -7.28 4.71
C THR A 12 -16.96 -6.49 6.00
N PRO A 13 -17.06 -7.15 7.18
CA PRO A 13 -16.69 -6.52 8.44
C PRO A 13 -15.24 -6.03 8.51
N TYR A 14 -14.37 -6.47 7.59
CA TYR A 14 -12.95 -6.12 7.56
C TYR A 14 -12.64 -4.90 6.68
N ASP A 15 -13.57 -4.49 5.83
CA ASP A 15 -13.31 -3.48 4.79
C ASP A 15 -12.93 -2.12 5.40
N GLY A 16 -13.60 -1.72 6.49
CA GLY A 16 -13.29 -0.48 7.19
C GLY A 16 -11.87 -0.44 7.76
N GLN A 17 -11.45 -1.52 8.43
CA GLN A 17 -10.11 -1.61 9.01
C GLN A 17 -9.02 -1.70 7.92
N LEU A 18 -9.29 -2.42 6.82
CA LEU A 18 -8.40 -2.45 5.67
C LEU A 18 -8.22 -1.05 5.05
N GLY A 19 -9.31 -0.29 4.88
CA GLY A 19 -9.24 1.10 4.41
C GLY A 19 -8.39 1.99 5.32
N GLN A 20 -8.57 1.89 6.65
CA GLN A 20 -7.78 2.64 7.63
C GLN A 20 -6.28 2.31 7.55
N LEU A 21 -5.93 1.02 7.47
CA LEU A 21 -4.54 0.59 7.33
C LEU A 21 -3.95 1.02 5.98
N GLY A 22 -4.74 0.98 4.91
CA GLY A 22 -4.34 1.48 3.59
C GLY A 22 -4.01 2.98 3.62
N ASN A 23 -4.79 3.78 4.35
CA ASN A 23 -4.51 5.20 4.57
C ASN A 23 -3.24 5.40 5.40
N LYS A 24 -3.08 4.64 6.49
CA LYS A 24 -1.89 4.70 7.34
C LYS A 24 -0.63 4.37 6.55
N LEU A 25 -0.67 3.35 5.69
CA LEU A 25 0.44 3.04 4.78
C LEU A 25 0.75 4.23 3.85
N GLY A 26 -0.28 4.86 3.28
CA GLY A 26 -0.13 6.05 2.43
C GLY A 26 0.48 7.25 3.12
N GLN A 27 0.19 7.46 4.41
CA GLN A 27 0.78 8.54 5.21
C GLN A 27 2.30 8.39 5.38
N THR A 28 2.84 7.19 5.21
CA THR A 28 4.29 6.95 5.26
C THR A 28 5.00 7.29 3.95
N TYR A 29 4.30 7.75 2.91
CA TYR A 29 4.90 8.12 1.62
C TYR A 29 5.99 9.19 1.79
N ALA A 30 7.14 8.98 1.17
CA ALA A 30 8.23 9.97 1.17
C ALA A 30 8.74 10.20 -0.25
N ALA A 31 8.33 11.32 -0.85
CA ALA A 31 8.87 11.76 -2.15
C ALA A 31 10.38 11.97 -2.08
N TYR A 32 11.12 11.42 -3.04
CA TYR A 32 12.56 11.61 -3.19
C TYR A 32 12.94 11.78 -4.67
N GLY A 33 14.18 12.19 -4.92
CA GLY A 33 14.69 12.48 -6.26
C GLY A 33 14.58 13.96 -6.62
N GLY A 34 14.82 14.25 -7.90
CA GLY A 34 14.75 15.58 -8.48
C GLY A 34 15.99 16.46 -8.21
N GLY A 35 17.01 15.94 -7.53
CA GLY A 35 18.24 16.66 -7.21
C GLY A 35 18.07 17.74 -6.14
N GLY A 36 19.07 18.61 -6.07
CA GLY A 36 19.14 19.69 -5.10
C GLY A 36 18.42 20.96 -5.56
N GLY A 37 18.48 21.99 -4.70
CA GLY A 37 17.95 23.32 -5.02
C GLY A 37 16.43 23.38 -5.18
N ALA A 38 15.94 24.52 -5.67
CA ALA A 38 14.50 24.80 -5.79
C ALA A 38 13.77 23.82 -6.74
N GLY A 39 14.45 23.35 -7.80
CA GLY A 39 13.89 22.38 -8.73
C GLY A 39 13.57 21.04 -8.07
N GLY A 40 14.52 20.48 -7.30
CA GLY A 40 14.31 19.22 -6.58
C GLY A 40 13.29 19.34 -5.44
N VAL A 41 13.29 20.46 -4.72
CA VAL A 41 12.25 20.75 -3.73
C VAL A 41 10.87 20.78 -4.38
N ARG A 42 10.72 21.48 -5.51
CA ARG A 42 9.46 21.53 -6.26
C ARG A 42 9.05 20.15 -6.76
N TYR A 43 9.98 19.36 -7.30
CA TYR A 43 9.73 17.99 -7.75
C TYR A 43 9.16 17.13 -6.62
N ARG A 44 9.79 17.11 -5.44
CA ARG A 44 9.31 16.32 -4.30
C ARG A 44 7.97 16.83 -3.78
N SER A 45 7.77 18.14 -3.70
CA SER A 45 6.51 18.74 -3.25
C SER A 45 5.33 18.39 -4.17
N VAL A 46 5.52 18.42 -5.48
CA VAL A 46 4.48 18.03 -6.45
C VAL A 46 4.11 16.56 -6.29
N ASN A 47 5.11 15.66 -6.23
CA ASN A 47 4.86 14.23 -6.05
C ASN A 47 4.14 13.93 -4.71
N ALA A 48 4.56 14.57 -3.62
CA ALA A 48 3.91 14.46 -2.32
C ALA A 48 2.46 14.96 -2.35
N ALA A 49 2.20 16.12 -2.96
CA ALA A 49 0.86 16.66 -3.09
C ALA A 49 -0.04 15.78 -3.96
N SER A 50 0.47 15.28 -5.09
CA SER A 50 -0.26 14.35 -5.95
C SER A 50 -0.64 13.06 -5.21
N GLN A 51 0.30 12.47 -4.45
CA GLN A 51 -0.04 11.28 -3.68
C GLN A 51 -1.00 11.57 -2.53
N PHE A 52 -0.82 12.68 -1.81
CA PHE A 52 -1.75 13.08 -0.77
C PHE A 52 -3.18 13.27 -1.30
N ALA A 53 -3.33 13.87 -2.49
CA ALA A 53 -4.61 14.04 -3.14
C ALA A 53 -5.26 12.69 -3.50
N LEU A 54 -4.48 11.75 -4.03
CA LEU A 54 -4.96 10.39 -4.33
C LEU A 54 -5.40 9.66 -3.06
N GLU A 55 -4.60 9.70 -1.99
CA GLU A 55 -4.95 9.08 -0.71
C GLU A 55 -6.20 9.71 -0.08
N THR A 56 -6.30 11.04 -0.12
CA THR A 56 -7.46 11.77 0.41
C THR A 56 -8.74 11.45 -0.36
N LYS A 57 -8.68 11.39 -1.69
CA LYS A 57 -9.84 11.05 -2.53
C LYS A 57 -10.37 9.67 -2.20
N VAL A 58 -9.49 8.68 -2.04
CA VAL A 58 -9.89 7.33 -1.66
C VAL A 58 -10.48 7.32 -0.25
N SER A 59 -9.83 7.97 0.72
CA SER A 59 -10.32 7.97 2.10
C SER A 59 -11.67 8.63 2.29
N LYS A 60 -12.04 9.62 1.46
CA LYS A 60 -13.28 10.41 1.63
C LYS A 60 -14.45 9.91 0.80
N SER A 61 -14.18 9.28 -0.34
CA SER A 61 -15.21 9.08 -1.36
C SER A 61 -15.30 7.65 -1.90
N ALA A 62 -14.34 6.78 -1.58
CA ALA A 62 -14.41 5.39 -2.01
C ALA A 62 -15.38 4.59 -1.11
N PRO A 63 -16.19 3.69 -1.68
CA PRO A 63 -16.87 2.64 -0.92
C PRO A 63 -15.87 1.85 -0.07
N LYS A 64 -16.31 1.32 1.08
CA LYS A 64 -15.42 0.60 2.01
C LYS A 64 -14.71 -0.57 1.34
N SER A 65 -15.46 -1.35 0.55
CA SER A 65 -14.92 -2.47 -0.23
C SER A 65 -13.82 -2.05 -1.20
N ALA A 66 -14.01 -0.94 -1.93
CA ALA A 66 -13.00 -0.41 -2.85
C ALA A 66 -11.77 0.15 -2.12
N ALA A 67 -11.96 0.80 -0.96
CA ALA A 67 -10.85 1.22 -0.11
C ALA A 67 -10.06 0.00 0.43
N ALA A 68 -10.75 -1.08 0.77
CA ALA A 68 -10.15 -2.34 1.18
C ALA A 68 -9.35 -3.00 0.05
N ASP A 69 -9.92 -3.11 -1.16
CA ASP A 69 -9.23 -3.66 -2.33
C ASP A 69 -7.96 -2.88 -2.65
N ARG A 70 -8.01 -1.53 -2.54
CA ARG A 70 -6.82 -0.70 -2.72
C ARG A 70 -5.77 -0.91 -1.63
N ALA A 71 -6.18 -1.09 -0.37
CA ALA A 71 -5.25 -1.42 0.71
C ALA A 71 -4.53 -2.75 0.44
N VAL A 72 -5.25 -3.76 -0.03
CA VAL A 72 -4.68 -5.06 -0.42
C VAL A 72 -3.76 -4.90 -1.63
N ASN A 73 -4.15 -4.15 -2.66
CA ASN A 73 -3.31 -3.88 -3.82
C ASN A 73 -1.99 -3.20 -3.44
N LYS A 74 -1.99 -2.25 -2.51
CA LYS A 74 -0.76 -1.60 -2.02
C LYS A 74 0.22 -2.56 -1.38
N VAL A 75 -0.28 -3.65 -0.80
CA VAL A 75 0.57 -4.73 -0.28
C VAL A 75 1.11 -5.53 -1.45
N LEU A 76 0.24 -6.05 -2.31
CA LEU A 76 0.59 -6.94 -3.44
C LEU A 76 1.51 -6.30 -4.48
N ASN A 77 1.31 -5.01 -4.75
CA ASN A 77 2.04 -4.28 -5.78
C ASN A 77 3.36 -3.73 -5.22
N GLY A 78 4.47 -4.33 -5.66
CA GLY A 78 5.82 -3.85 -5.36
C GLY A 78 6.04 -2.38 -5.72
N ASN A 79 5.30 -1.82 -6.68
CA ASN A 79 5.40 -0.43 -7.15
C ASN A 79 4.11 0.37 -6.89
N ALA A 80 3.41 0.09 -5.78
CA ALA A 80 2.18 0.80 -5.40
C ALA A 80 2.31 2.33 -5.30
N TYR A 81 3.53 2.84 -5.04
CA TYR A 81 3.86 4.25 -4.91
C TYR A 81 5.03 4.61 -5.84
N SER A 82 4.77 5.50 -6.79
CA SER A 82 5.82 6.09 -7.61
C SER A 82 6.61 7.14 -6.82
N ASN A 83 7.92 7.18 -7.02
CA ASN A 83 8.86 8.12 -6.38
C ASN A 83 8.84 8.08 -4.84
N ASP A 84 8.54 6.92 -4.26
CA ASP A 84 8.56 6.71 -2.81
C ASP A 84 9.89 6.12 -2.34
N LEU A 85 10.59 6.84 -1.48
CA LEU A 85 11.91 6.45 -0.98
C LEU A 85 11.84 5.14 -0.20
N TYR A 86 10.87 5.02 0.70
CA TYR A 86 10.78 3.84 1.56
C TYR A 86 10.35 2.61 0.76
N GLN A 87 9.50 2.75 -0.25
CA GLN A 87 9.17 1.62 -1.13
C GLN A 87 10.37 1.23 -2.00
N SER A 88 11.16 2.21 -2.44
CA SER A 88 12.41 1.95 -3.16
C SER A 88 13.41 1.18 -2.29
N PHE A 89 13.49 1.48 -0.99
CA PHE A 89 14.25 0.67 -0.03
C PHE A 89 13.66 -0.73 0.16
N GLU A 90 12.34 -0.87 0.33
CA GLU A 90 11.66 -2.18 0.45
C GLU A 90 11.90 -3.08 -0.77
N ASN A 91 12.01 -2.49 -1.95
CA ASN A 91 12.23 -3.20 -3.21
C ASN A 91 13.72 -3.42 -3.53
N GLY A 92 14.63 -2.82 -2.76
CA GLY A 92 16.07 -2.85 -3.04
C GLY A 92 16.50 -2.06 -4.28
N SER A 93 15.63 -1.24 -4.87
CA SER A 93 15.99 -0.40 -6.03
C SER A 93 16.91 0.76 -5.64
N VAL A 94 16.86 1.16 -4.37
CA VAL A 94 17.75 2.15 -3.77
C VAL A 94 18.21 1.64 -2.41
N THR A 95 19.40 2.05 -1.97
CA THR A 95 19.90 1.83 -0.62
C THR A 95 20.27 3.16 0.03
N LEU A 96 20.20 3.24 1.36
CA LEU A 96 20.41 4.50 2.09
C LEU A 96 21.83 5.07 1.92
N ASP A 97 22.81 4.22 1.66
CA ASP A 97 24.20 4.58 1.36
C ASP A 97 24.40 5.09 -0.07
N LYS A 98 23.54 4.71 -1.01
CA LYS A 98 23.65 5.08 -2.44
C LYS A 98 22.75 6.23 -2.86
N VAL A 99 21.72 6.56 -2.08
CA VAL A 99 20.86 7.71 -2.37
C VAL A 99 21.64 9.00 -2.17
N LYS A 100 21.64 9.87 -3.18
CA LYS A 100 22.32 11.16 -3.10
C LYS A 100 21.66 12.02 -2.03
N SER A 101 22.46 12.73 -1.25
CA SER A 101 21.92 13.60 -0.18
C SER A 101 20.98 14.70 -0.72
N ASP A 102 21.14 15.08 -1.98
CA ASP A 102 20.29 16.09 -2.63
C ASP A 102 18.92 15.55 -3.05
N ASP A 103 18.82 14.24 -3.29
CA ASP A 103 17.57 13.58 -3.63
C ASP A 103 16.72 13.27 -2.38
N LEU A 104 17.30 13.37 -1.17
CA LEU A 104 16.59 13.10 0.06
C LEU A 104 15.53 14.18 0.35
N PRO A 105 14.39 13.78 0.93
CA PRO A 105 13.45 14.74 1.50
C PRO A 105 14.07 15.47 2.69
N ASP A 106 13.65 16.70 2.93
CA ASP A 106 14.26 17.62 3.90
C ASP A 106 14.32 17.04 5.32
N ASN A 107 13.29 16.30 5.72
CA ASN A 107 13.20 15.64 7.02
C ASN A 107 14.26 14.56 7.24
N LEU A 108 14.84 14.00 6.17
CA LEU A 108 15.95 13.05 6.23
C LEU A 108 17.29 13.73 5.94
N LYS A 109 17.30 14.72 5.03
CA LYS A 109 18.51 15.46 4.64
C LYS A 109 19.13 16.20 5.84
N LYS A 110 18.29 16.80 6.70
CA LYS A 110 18.71 17.58 7.88
C LYS A 110 19.20 16.73 9.07
N LEU A 111 19.02 15.41 9.02
CA LEU A 111 19.46 14.51 10.08
C LEU A 111 20.94 14.12 9.90
N SER A 112 21.63 13.86 11.02
CA SER A 112 22.93 13.19 11.00
C SER A 112 22.81 11.79 10.36
N PRO A 113 23.92 11.20 9.87
CA PRO A 113 23.88 9.87 9.29
C PRO A 113 23.25 8.80 10.20
N GLU A 114 23.54 8.83 11.50
CA GLU A 114 23.01 7.91 12.50
C GLU A 114 21.51 8.12 12.73
N ALA A 115 21.09 9.38 12.93
CA ALA A 115 19.69 9.72 13.13
C ALA A 115 18.85 9.42 11.87
N ARG A 116 19.42 9.61 10.68
CA ARG A 116 18.80 9.25 9.40
C ARG A 116 18.60 7.75 9.29
N LYS A 117 19.62 6.94 9.60
CA LYS A 117 19.52 5.47 9.62
C LYS A 117 18.42 5.00 10.56
N GLN A 118 18.37 5.54 11.78
CA GLN A 118 17.34 5.21 12.76
C GLN A 118 15.94 5.59 12.27
N LYS A 119 15.77 6.81 11.73
CA LYS A 119 14.48 7.27 11.19
C LYS A 119 13.97 6.37 10.06
N VAL A 120 14.86 6.02 9.12
CA VAL A 120 14.54 5.11 8.02
C VAL A 120 14.16 3.72 8.54
N ALA A 121 14.92 3.16 9.48
CA ALA A 121 14.62 1.86 10.07
C ALA A 121 13.24 1.83 10.74
N LEU A 122 12.91 2.86 11.52
CA LEU A 122 11.59 2.98 12.16
C LEU A 122 10.46 3.07 11.14
N SER A 123 10.61 3.87 10.08
CA SER A 123 9.60 3.98 9.01
C SER A 123 9.42 2.66 8.25
N LEU A 124 10.51 1.93 7.97
CA LEU A 124 10.42 0.61 7.34
C LEU A 124 9.77 -0.43 8.26
N GLN A 125 10.06 -0.39 9.56
CA GLN A 125 9.41 -1.27 10.54
C GLN A 125 7.91 -0.98 10.64
N GLU A 126 7.50 0.30 10.67
CA GLU A 126 6.10 0.70 10.65
C GLU A 126 5.38 0.16 9.41
N ARG A 127 5.97 0.35 8.21
CA ARG A 127 5.42 -0.19 6.97
C ARG A 127 5.28 -1.71 7.01
N LYS A 128 6.32 -2.42 7.47
CA LYS A 128 6.28 -3.88 7.61
C LYS A 128 5.12 -4.32 8.50
N LYS A 129 4.92 -3.64 9.65
CA LYS A 129 3.79 -3.90 10.55
C LYS A 129 2.45 -3.68 9.85
N ILE A 130 2.23 -2.52 9.24
CA ILE A 130 0.98 -2.19 8.54
C ILE A 130 0.69 -3.22 7.43
N ARG A 131 1.68 -3.54 6.60
CA ARG A 131 1.53 -4.53 5.51
C ARG A 131 1.19 -5.92 6.04
N THR A 132 1.75 -6.31 7.19
CA THR A 132 1.44 -7.59 7.85
C THR A 132 -0.01 -7.61 8.34
N GLU A 133 -0.48 -6.53 8.96
CA GLU A 133 -1.87 -6.39 9.42
C GLU A 133 -2.86 -6.40 8.25
N ILE A 134 -2.57 -5.70 7.16
CA ILE A 134 -3.37 -5.73 5.92
C ILE A 134 -3.43 -7.16 5.37
N THR A 135 -2.29 -7.86 5.31
CA THR A 135 -2.23 -9.25 4.82
C THR A 135 -3.10 -10.17 5.66
N ALA A 136 -3.03 -10.06 6.99
CA ALA A 136 -3.84 -10.88 7.89
C ALA A 136 -5.34 -10.61 7.75
N LEU A 137 -5.75 -9.35 7.60
CA LEU A 137 -7.14 -8.97 7.39
C LEU A 137 -7.65 -9.35 5.99
N ALA A 138 -6.81 -9.24 4.96
CA ALA A 138 -7.15 -9.66 3.60
C ALA A 138 -7.52 -11.15 3.56
N LYS A 139 -6.75 -12.01 4.24
CA LYS A 139 -7.09 -13.44 4.36
C LYS A 139 -8.45 -13.67 5.03
N LYS A 140 -8.78 -12.91 6.08
CA LYS A 140 -10.08 -13.00 6.76
C LYS A 140 -11.22 -12.53 5.85
N ARG A 141 -10.99 -11.44 5.11
CA ARG A 141 -11.91 -10.91 4.10
C ARG A 141 -12.19 -11.94 3.00
N ASP A 142 -11.16 -12.55 2.45
CA ASP A 142 -11.30 -13.55 1.38
C ASP A 142 -12.07 -14.78 1.88
N ALA A 143 -11.75 -15.28 3.08
CA ALA A 143 -12.47 -16.40 3.68
C ALA A 143 -13.96 -16.08 3.90
N TYR A 144 -14.27 -14.85 4.35
CA TYR A 144 -15.65 -14.39 4.51
C TYR A 144 -16.38 -14.35 3.17
N LEU A 145 -15.79 -13.73 2.15
CA LEU A 145 -16.38 -13.63 0.81
C LEU A 145 -16.66 -15.01 0.21
N VAL A 146 -15.70 -15.95 0.30
CA VAL A 146 -15.88 -17.33 -0.15
C VAL A 146 -17.04 -18.00 0.58
N SER A 147 -17.12 -17.86 1.91
CA SER A 147 -18.19 -18.46 2.71
C SER A 147 -19.57 -17.89 2.38
N THR A 148 -19.66 -16.57 2.17
CA THR A 148 -20.91 -15.87 1.86
C THR A 148 -21.40 -16.23 0.47
N ARG A 149 -20.50 -16.28 -0.53
CA ARG A 149 -20.87 -16.71 -1.89
C ARG A 149 -21.28 -18.17 -1.96
N LYS A 150 -20.67 -19.07 -1.18
CA LYS A 150 -21.11 -20.47 -1.06
C LYS A 150 -22.52 -20.60 -0.46
N LYS A 151 -22.89 -19.71 0.46
CA LYS A 151 -24.26 -19.66 1.02
C LYS A 151 -25.27 -19.08 0.02
N GLN A 152 -24.86 -18.13 -0.80
CA GLN A 152 -25.73 -17.46 -1.79
C GLN A 152 -25.88 -18.23 -3.11
N SER A 153 -24.85 -18.98 -3.52
CA SER A 153 -24.89 -19.82 -4.73
C SER A 153 -25.12 -21.27 -4.32
N LYS A 154 -26.21 -21.89 -4.79
CA LYS A 154 -26.44 -23.34 -4.70
C LYS A 154 -25.46 -24.11 -5.61
N GLY A 155 -24.15 -24.03 -5.36
CA GLY A 155 -23.17 -24.99 -5.90
C GLY A 155 -22.46 -24.66 -7.22
N LYS A 156 -22.26 -23.39 -7.61
CA LYS A 156 -21.34 -23.06 -8.72
C LYS A 156 -20.09 -22.32 -8.21
N GLN A 157 -18.97 -23.04 -8.14
CA GLN A 157 -17.64 -22.47 -7.92
C GLN A 157 -17.19 -21.71 -9.16
N GLN A 158 -17.19 -20.38 -9.09
CA GLN A 158 -16.47 -19.54 -10.03
C GLN A 158 -15.17 -19.09 -9.35
N ALA A 159 -14.03 -19.37 -9.97
CA ALA A 159 -12.73 -18.88 -9.50
C ALA A 159 -12.78 -17.34 -9.53
N SER A 160 -12.84 -16.70 -8.36
CA SER A 160 -13.01 -15.26 -8.26
C SER A 160 -11.65 -14.55 -8.30
N PHE A 161 -11.69 -13.26 -8.66
CA PHE A 161 -10.60 -12.29 -8.48
C PHE A 161 -9.90 -12.44 -7.11
N ASP A 162 -10.65 -12.79 -6.07
CA ASP A 162 -10.15 -12.96 -4.70
C ASP A 162 -9.24 -14.19 -4.54
N GLN A 163 -9.40 -15.23 -5.36
CA GLN A 163 -8.51 -16.39 -5.34
C GLN A 163 -7.12 -16.02 -5.91
N ALA A 164 -7.07 -15.12 -6.89
CA ALA A 164 -5.82 -14.55 -7.38
C ALA A 164 -5.16 -13.65 -6.33
N VAL A 165 -5.96 -12.85 -5.61
CA VAL A 165 -5.51 -12.04 -4.47
C VAL A 165 -4.91 -12.92 -3.36
N ALA A 166 -5.61 -13.99 -2.97
CA ALA A 166 -5.14 -14.93 -1.95
C ALA A 166 -3.83 -15.62 -2.34
N ASN A 167 -3.69 -16.04 -3.61
CA ASN A 167 -2.46 -16.64 -4.12
C ASN A 167 -1.31 -15.62 -4.16
N ALA A 168 -1.58 -14.39 -4.60
CA ALA A 168 -0.58 -13.32 -4.61
C ALA A 168 -0.11 -12.97 -3.19
N LEU A 169 -1.03 -12.93 -2.21
CA LEU A 169 -0.71 -12.71 -0.79
C LEU A 169 0.19 -13.83 -0.27
N LYS A 170 -0.09 -15.10 -0.63
CA LYS A 170 0.71 -16.25 -0.22
C LYS A 170 2.13 -16.20 -0.80
N LEU A 171 2.26 -15.86 -2.08
CA LEU A 171 3.57 -15.70 -2.75
C LEU A 171 4.39 -14.56 -2.12
N GLN A 172 3.74 -13.44 -1.82
CA GLN A 172 4.42 -12.29 -1.24
C GLN A 172 4.91 -12.54 0.20
N MET A 173 4.14 -13.27 1.01
CA MET A 173 4.57 -13.68 2.35
C MET A 173 5.80 -14.59 2.30
N ALA A 174 5.82 -15.54 1.34
CA ALA A 174 6.97 -16.42 1.13
C ALA A 174 8.22 -15.65 0.69
N GLN A 175 8.07 -14.67 -0.21
CA GLN A 175 9.19 -13.84 -0.68
C GLN A 175 9.73 -12.89 0.40
N ARG A 176 8.88 -12.40 1.32
CA ARG A 176 9.28 -11.45 2.37
C ARG A 176 9.64 -12.10 3.71
N GLY A 177 9.71 -13.44 3.76
CA GLY A 177 10.08 -14.18 4.97
C GLY A 177 9.12 -13.99 6.14
N ILE A 178 7.86 -13.63 5.87
CA ILE A 178 6.82 -13.45 6.89
C ILE A 178 6.10 -14.80 7.01
N LYS A 179 6.46 -15.60 8.02
CA LYS A 179 5.75 -16.84 8.38
C LYS A 179 4.49 -16.53 9.19
#